data_AF-A0AAJ6B9K9-F1
#
_entry.id   AF-A0AAJ6B9K9-F1
#
_cell.length_a   1.000
_cell.length_b   1.000
_cell.length_c   1.000
_cell.angle_alpha   90.00
_cell.angle_beta   90.00
_cell.angle_gamma   90.00
#
_symmetry.space_group_name_H-M   'P 1'
#
loop_
_entity.id
_entity.type
_entity.pdbx_description
1 polymer ?
#
loop_
_entity_poly.entity_id
_entity_poly.type
_entity_poly.pdbx_seq_one_letter_code
_entity_poly.pdbx_strand_id
1 'polypeptide(L)' 'MLQTTLLASLGTQEVLVILVAVLLLFGGKKIPELMSGLGKGIREFNNAKNGLDDRDGNPHNNNQA' A
#
# COMPACT_ATOMS: atom_id res chain seq x y z
N MET A 1 26.22 -0.71 26.43
CA MET A 1 25.08 -1.61 26.64
C MET A 1 23.75 -0.89 26.82
N LEU A 2 23.67 0.29 27.46
CA LEU A 2 22.40 1.05 27.60
C LEU A 2 22.05 1.98 26.41
N GLN A 3 23.04 2.50 25.67
CA GLN A 3 22.78 3.39 24.53
C GLN A 3 22.19 2.66 23.30
N THR A 4 22.60 1.41 23.05
CA THR A 4 22.07 0.60 21.94
C THR A 4 20.59 0.32 22.15
N THR A 5 20.16 0.07 23.38
CA THR A 5 18.76 -0.20 23.73
C THR A 5 17.84 1.00 23.50
N LEU A 6 18.34 2.24 23.59
CA LEU A 6 17.51 3.45 23.51
C LEU A 6 17.30 3.94 22.07
N LEU A 7 18.28 3.70 21.18
CA LEU A 7 18.11 3.94 19.74
C LEU A 7 17.50 2.74 19.02
N ALA A 8 17.76 1.51 19.50
CA ALA A 8 17.08 0.31 19.01
C ALA A 8 15.67 0.15 19.60
N SER A 9 15.33 0.84 20.71
CA SER A 9 13.95 0.86 21.21
C SER A 9 13.05 1.63 20.25
N LEU A 10 13.54 2.74 19.65
CA LEU A 10 12.87 3.55 18.62
C LEU A 10 12.77 2.85 17.24
N GLY A 11 12.76 1.52 17.24
CA GLY A 11 12.84 0.70 16.03
C GLY A 11 12.08 -0.60 16.23
N THR A 12 11.19 -0.91 15.28
CA THR A 12 10.30 -2.11 15.18
C THR A 12 9.40 -2.39 16.40
N GLN A 13 9.89 -2.26 17.63
CA GLN A 13 9.18 -2.53 18.86
C GLN A 13 8.04 -1.54 19.12
N GLU A 14 8.20 -0.22 18.97
CA GLU A 14 7.02 0.67 19.08
C GLU A 14 6.04 0.45 17.94
N VAL A 15 6.53 0.22 16.72
CA VAL A 15 5.65 -0.07 15.57
C VAL A 15 4.83 -1.33 15.84
N LEU A 16 5.42 -2.37 16.43
CA LEU A 16 4.73 -3.58 16.83
C LEU A 16 3.69 -3.30 17.93
N VAL A 17 4.04 -2.52 18.95
CA VAL A 17 3.11 -2.16 20.05
C VAL A 17 1.93 -1.34 19.51
N ILE A 18 2.19 -0.35 18.65
CA ILE A 18 1.14 0.45 17.99
C ILE A 18 0.28 -0.44 17.11
N LEU A 19 0.88 -1.34 16.32
CA LEU A 19 0.15 -2.28 15.47
C LEU A 19 -0.77 -3.16 16.30
N VAL A 20 -0.29 -3.70 17.43
CA VAL A 20 -1.10 -4.50 18.36
C VAL A 20 -2.24 -3.65 18.97
N ALA A 21 -1.96 -2.42 19.41
CA ALA A 21 -2.99 -1.53 19.95
C ALA A 21 -4.09 -1.23 18.92
N VAL A 22 -3.72 -0.91 17.68
CA VAL A 22 -4.67 -0.68 16.58
C VAL A 22 -5.44 -1.97 16.25
N LEU A 23 -4.77 -3.14 16.25
CA LEU A 23 -5.42 -4.43 16.05
C LEU A 23 -6.40 -4.79 17.18
N LEU A 24 -6.17 -4.36 18.41
CA LEU A 24 -7.12 -4.54 19.52
C LEU A 24 -8.32 -3.60 19.40
N LEU A 25 -8.10 -2.35 18.97
CA LEU A 25 -9.17 -1.35 18.81
C LEU A 25 -10.07 -1.64 17.59
N PHE A 26 -9.48 -1.98 16.46
CA PHE A 26 -10.20 -2.20 15.20
C PHE A 26 -10.44 -3.69 14.90
N GLY A 27 -9.71 -4.60 15.54
CA GLY A 27 -9.74 -6.03 15.22
C GLY A 27 -8.87 -6.38 14.00
N GLY A 28 -8.30 -7.59 14.01
CA GLY A 28 -7.42 -8.06 12.92
C GLY A 28 -8.08 -8.22 11.55
N LYS A 29 -9.42 -8.16 11.48
CA LYS A 29 -10.18 -8.28 10.22
C LYS A 29 -10.45 -6.93 9.54
N LYS A 30 -10.53 -5.82 10.28
CA LYS A 30 -10.88 -4.51 9.71
C LYS A 30 -9.75 -3.89 8.91
N ILE A 31 -8.49 -4.06 9.32
CA ILE A 31 -7.34 -3.52 8.58
C ILE A 31 -7.23 -4.16 7.18
N PRO A 32 -7.25 -5.50 7.02
CA PRO A 32 -7.26 -6.14 5.70
C PRO A 32 -8.49 -5.78 4.84
N GLU A 33 -9.66 -5.66 5.47
CA GLU A 33 -10.91 -5.30 4.78
C GLU A 33 -10.84 -3.88 4.18
N LEU A 34 -10.35 -2.91 4.96
CA LEU A 34 -10.11 -1.54 4.51
C LEU A 34 -9.00 -1.47 3.44
N MET A 35 -7.90 -2.21 3.62
CA MET A 35 -6.81 -2.28 2.64
C MET A 35 -7.26 -2.88 1.31
N SER A 36 -8.13 -3.91 1.33
CA SER A 36 -8.69 -4.49 0.11
C SER A 36 -9.57 -3.49 -0.65
N GLY A 37 -10.39 -2.73 0.06
CA GLY A 37 -11.22 -1.66 -0.53
C GLY A 37 -10.36 -0.52 -1.12
N LEU A 38 -9.37 -0.04 -0.36
CA LEU A 38 -8.44 1.00 -0.81
C LEU A 38 -7.59 0.52 -2.00
N GLY A 39 -7.10 -0.71 -1.98
CA GLY A 39 -6.29 -1.28 -3.06
C GLY A 39 -7.05 -1.41 -4.38
N LYS A 40 -8.33 -1.80 -4.32
CA LYS A 40 -9.23 -1.79 -5.50
C LYS A 40 -9.45 -0.37 -6.01
N GLY A 41 -9.78 0.58 -5.12
CA GLY A 41 -9.96 1.99 -5.47
C GLY A 41 -8.71 2.63 -6.11
N ILE A 42 -7.51 2.36 -5.57
CA ILE A 42 -6.24 2.83 -6.15
C ILE A 42 -6.00 2.19 -7.53
N ARG A 43 -6.32 0.91 -7.69
CA ARG A 43 -6.19 0.20 -8.98
C ARG A 43 -7.13 0.76 -10.04
N GLU A 44 -8.42 0.96 -9.70
CA GLU A 44 -9.37 1.61 -10.59
C GLU A 44 -8.94 3.05 -10.92
N PHE A 45 -8.45 3.80 -9.93
CA PHE A 45 -7.95 5.17 -10.13
C PHE A 45 -6.76 5.21 -11.10
N ASN A 46 -5.78 4.33 -10.92
CA ASN A 46 -4.64 4.21 -11.84
C ASN A 46 -5.07 3.74 -13.23
N ASN A 47 -6.01 2.78 -13.34
CA ASN A 47 -6.52 2.33 -14.63
C ASN A 47 -7.27 3.43 -15.37
N ALA A 48 -8.07 4.23 -14.67
CA ALA A 48 -8.76 5.38 -15.25
C ALA A 48 -7.76 6.45 -15.70
N LYS A 49 -6.74 6.73 -14.89
CA LYS A 49 -5.66 7.67 -15.23
C LYS A 49 -4.89 7.20 -16.47
N ASN A 50 -4.46 5.94 -16.52
CA ASN A 50 -3.68 5.41 -17.64
C ASN A 50 -4.54 5.21 -18.90
N GLY A 51 -5.82 4.85 -18.76
CA GLY A 51 -6.76 4.75 -19.89
C GLY A 51 -7.18 6.11 -20.46
N LEU A 52 -6.86 7.21 -19.77
CA LEU A 52 -6.90 8.56 -20.32
C LEU A 52 -5.61 8.88 -21.08
N ASP A 53 -4.45 8.42 -20.60
CA ASP A 53 -3.16 8.56 -21.31
C ASP A 53 -3.10 7.70 -22.60
N ASP A 54 -3.73 6.51 -22.62
CA ASP A 54 -3.80 5.64 -23.81
C ASP A 54 -4.64 6.21 -24.97
N ARG A 55 -5.46 7.26 -24.71
CA ARG A 55 -6.22 7.94 -25.77
C ARG A 55 -5.40 8.99 -26.53
N ASP A 56 -4.21 9.32 -26.05
CA ASP A 56 -3.28 10.26 -26.69
C ASP A 56 -1.85 9.64 -26.77
N GLY A 57 -1.64 8.55 -27.52
CA GLY A 57 -0.24 8.14 -27.82
C GLY A 57 0.06 6.73 -28.33
N ASN A 58 0.04 6.60 -29.66
CA ASN A 58 0.85 5.67 -30.48
C ASN A 58 0.40 4.19 -30.64
N PRO A 59 -0.13 3.79 -31.82
CA PRO A 59 -0.27 2.40 -32.20
C PRO A 59 1.10 1.83 -32.62
N HIS A 60 1.72 1.01 -31.77
CA HIS A 60 2.82 0.14 -32.21
C HIS A 60 2.26 -0.99 -33.10
N ASN A 61 2.21 -0.70 -34.39
CA ASN A 61 2.19 -1.65 -35.50
C ASN A 61 3.53 -2.39 -35.57
N ASN A 62 3.51 -3.68 -35.29
CA ASN A 62 4.57 -4.59 -35.73
C ASN A 62 4.00 -5.98 -36.02
N ASN A 63 3.15 -6.07 -37.05
CA ASN A 63 2.95 -7.31 -37.82
C ASN A 63 2.27 -6.96 -39.16
N GLN A 64 3.09 -6.67 -40.16
CA GLN A 64 2.74 -6.76 -41.57
C GLN A 64 3.77 -7.69 -42.22
N ALA A 65 3.31 -8.87 -42.62
CA ALA A 65 3.97 -9.83 -43.49
C ALA A 65 3.13 -9.96 -44.77
#